data_AF-A0A6V7GYN6-F1
#
_entry.id   AF-A0A6V7GYN6-F1
#
_cell.length_a   1.000
_cell.length_b   1.000
_cell.length_c   1.000
_cell.angle_alpha   90.00
_cell.angle_beta   90.00
_cell.angle_gamma   90.00
#
_symmetry.space_group_name_H-M   'P 1'
#
loop_
_entity.id
_entity.type
_entity.pdbx_description
1 polymer ?
#
loop_
_entity_poly.entity_id
_entity_poly.type
_entity_poly.pdbx_seq_one_letter_code
_entity_poly.pdbx_strand_id
1 'polypeptide(L)'
;YAMILESVFSCTNLILACGSSIHILIKHSYAQYSKLLTHVTFACASIAIIGSRSFIVLTYKLFVKKYTFDPVAMQLEEERNKERFNILDEIFRTLSMAGLIYSLYSSHGYYVLGVCVVTSLSILDLFELYRMTKKQQEMEISRSYDNVNQTKATYESRLNIFNWVILGGSFAYAVGNNYAVVANYPLLLANWALSPEGFYQGWTMRRTVNDYLMATYIMCMTEALRH
;
A
#
# COMPACT_ATOMS: atom_id res chain seq x y z
N TYR A 1 2.13 26.54 -0.14
CA TYR A 1 3.55 26.23 0.12
C TYR A 1 3.75 25.24 1.27
N ALA A 2 3.21 25.47 2.47
CA ALA A 2 3.34 24.53 3.60
C ALA A 2 2.92 23.07 3.25
N MET A 3 1.78 22.90 2.58
CA MET A 3 1.26 21.57 2.20
C MET A 3 2.12 20.83 1.14
N ILE A 4 2.86 21.56 0.30
CA ILE A 4 3.78 20.98 -0.69
C ILE A 4 5.02 20.45 0.03
N LEU A 5 5.57 21.28 0.92
CA LEU A 5 6.76 20.94 1.70
C LEU A 5 6.52 19.70 2.58
N GLU A 6 5.40 19.66 3.30
CA GLU A 6 5.03 18.52 4.15
C GLU A 6 4.89 17.21 3.36
N SER A 7 4.31 17.25 2.16
CA SER A 7 4.17 16.04 1.36
C SER A 7 5.46 15.63 0.66
N VAL A 8 6.36 16.57 0.36
CA VAL A 8 7.73 16.22 -0.08
C VAL A 8 8.46 15.53 1.06
N PHE A 9 8.40 16.09 2.28
CA PHE A 9 9.00 15.49 3.46
C PHE A 9 8.44 14.08 3.76
N SER A 10 7.13 13.88 3.70
CA SER A 10 6.53 12.56 3.94
C SER A 10 7.00 11.51 2.93
N CYS A 11 7.02 11.86 1.64
CA CYS A 11 7.52 10.96 0.59
C CYS A 11 9.01 10.65 0.77
N THR A 12 9.84 11.65 1.07
CA THR A 12 11.27 11.42 1.33
C THR A 12 11.52 10.56 2.57
N ASN A 13 10.74 10.77 3.63
CA ASN A 13 10.85 9.98 4.86
C ASN A 13 10.44 8.53 4.63
N LEU A 14 9.38 8.29 3.84
CA LEU A 14 8.98 6.94 3.47
C LEU A 14 10.06 6.23 2.63
N ILE A 15 10.65 6.91 1.65
CA ILE A 15 11.74 6.37 0.82
C ILE A 15 12.96 6.03 1.69
N LEU A 16 13.33 6.92 2.62
CA LEU A 16 14.43 6.70 3.56
C LEU A 16 14.14 5.53 4.50
N ALA A 17 12.91 5.43 5.04
CA ALA A 17 12.48 4.32 5.87
C ALA A 17 12.62 3.00 5.09
N CYS A 18 12.11 2.93 3.86
CA CYS A 18 12.28 1.76 2.98
C CYS A 18 13.75 1.37 2.79
N GLY A 19 14.62 2.35 2.48
CA GLY A 19 16.05 2.11 2.30
C GLY A 19 16.73 1.61 3.57
N SER A 20 16.43 2.21 4.72
CA SER A 20 16.97 1.79 6.02
C SER A 20 16.53 0.38 6.40
N SER A 21 15.25 0.04 6.20
CA SER A 21 14.70 -1.28 6.48
C SER A 21 15.32 -2.36 5.61
N ILE A 22 15.50 -2.10 4.31
CA ILE A 22 16.21 -3.03 3.41
C ILE A 22 17.66 -3.23 3.88
N HIS A 23 18.36 -2.16 4.23
CA HIS A 23 19.74 -2.26 4.73
C HIS A 23 19.83 -3.10 6.00
N ILE A 24 18.91 -2.89 6.95
CA ILE A 24 18.85 -3.66 8.20
C ILE A 24 18.55 -5.14 7.93
N LEU A 25 17.57 -5.45 7.08
CA LEU A 25 17.22 -6.83 6.72
C LEU A 25 18.37 -7.57 6.04
N ILE A 26 19.08 -6.90 5.11
CA ILE A 26 20.25 -7.46 4.45
C ILE A 26 21.35 -7.76 5.48
N LYS A 27 21.66 -6.81 6.36
CA LYS A 27 22.68 -6.98 7.40
C LYS A 27 22.33 -8.14 8.35
N HIS A 28 21.06 -8.27 8.72
CA HIS A 28 20.55 -9.37 9.54
C HIS A 28 20.68 -10.72 8.83
N SER A 29 20.32 -10.78 7.54
CA SER A 29 20.46 -11.98 6.72
C SER A 29 21.91 -12.47 6.62
N TYR A 30 22.86 -11.54 6.44
CA TYR A 30 24.29 -11.88 6.46
C TYR A 30 24.77 -12.42 7.80
N ALA A 31 24.16 -12.03 8.92
CA ALA A 31 24.53 -12.55 10.23
C ALA A 31 24.01 -13.99 10.48
N GLN A 32 22.90 -14.38 9.84
CA GLN A 32 22.23 -15.67 10.06
C GLN A 32 22.42 -16.70 8.90
N TYR A 33 23.45 -16.51 8.08
CA TYR A 33 23.87 -17.30 6.90
C TYR A 33 23.06 -18.58 6.61
N SER A 34 22.32 -18.55 5.49
CA SER A 34 21.76 -19.69 4.72
C SER A 34 20.29 -20.11 4.91
N LYS A 35 19.60 -19.87 6.04
CA LYS A 35 18.18 -20.28 6.19
C LYS A 35 17.15 -19.21 5.81
N LEU A 36 17.56 -17.94 5.73
CA LEU A 36 16.62 -16.81 5.61
C LEU A 36 16.49 -16.17 4.21
N LEU A 37 17.18 -16.69 3.19
CA LEU A 37 17.37 -15.97 1.94
C LEU A 37 16.05 -15.61 1.22
N THR A 38 15.11 -16.54 1.14
CA THR A 38 13.88 -16.35 0.35
C THR A 38 12.95 -15.31 0.97
N HIS A 39 12.63 -15.38 2.27
CA HIS A 39 11.76 -14.34 2.86
C HIS A 39 12.42 -12.97 2.93
N VAL A 40 13.74 -12.88 3.12
CA VAL A 40 14.45 -11.60 3.06
C VAL A 40 14.34 -11.00 1.66
N THR A 41 14.49 -11.81 0.60
CA THR A 41 14.30 -11.30 -0.78
C THR A 41 12.88 -10.81 -1.04
N PHE A 42 11.86 -11.53 -0.59
CA PHE A 42 10.47 -11.09 -0.73
C PHE A 42 10.15 -9.84 0.11
N ALA A 43 10.65 -9.76 1.35
CA ALA A 43 10.49 -8.58 2.18
C ALA A 43 11.16 -7.35 1.56
N CYS A 44 12.41 -7.48 1.11
CA CYS A 44 13.14 -6.40 0.45
C CYS A 44 12.47 -5.95 -0.86
N ALA A 45 12.01 -6.91 -1.68
CA ALA A 45 11.29 -6.60 -2.91
C ALA A 45 9.98 -5.83 -2.61
N SER A 46 9.21 -6.28 -1.62
CA SER A 46 7.99 -5.60 -1.21
C SER A 46 8.22 -4.20 -0.67
N ILE A 47 9.23 -4.01 0.19
CA ILE A 47 9.61 -2.69 0.71
C ILE A 47 10.07 -1.77 -0.43
N ALA A 48 10.83 -2.31 -1.39
CA ALA A 48 11.24 -1.57 -2.57
C ALA A 48 10.05 -1.15 -3.45
N ILE A 49 9.00 -1.98 -3.57
CA ILE A 49 7.75 -1.63 -4.28
C ILE A 49 7.01 -0.49 -3.58
N ILE A 50 6.97 -0.47 -2.24
CA ILE A 50 6.37 0.64 -1.48
C ILE A 50 7.18 1.93 -1.73
N GLY A 51 8.51 1.85 -1.66
CA GLY A 51 9.40 2.98 -1.92
C GLY A 51 9.28 3.51 -3.36
N SER A 52 9.25 2.62 -4.36
CA SER A 52 9.15 3.00 -5.77
C SER A 52 7.82 3.68 -6.08
N ARG A 53 6.72 3.21 -5.50
CA ARG A 53 5.41 3.88 -5.58
C ARG A 53 5.46 5.31 -5.05
N SER A 54 6.05 5.52 -3.87
CA SER A 54 6.22 6.86 -3.31
C SER A 54 7.11 7.76 -4.19
N PHE A 55 8.18 7.20 -4.75
CA PHE A 55 9.09 7.92 -5.65
C PHE A 55 8.44 8.34 -6.98
N ILE A 56 7.65 7.45 -7.59
CA ILE A 56 6.91 7.74 -8.82
C ILE A 56 5.98 8.93 -8.60
N VAL A 57 5.23 8.90 -7.51
CA VAL A 57 4.30 9.96 -7.11
C VAL A 57 5.02 11.28 -6.91
N LEU A 58 6.11 11.26 -6.14
CA LEU A 58 6.90 12.45 -5.85
C LEU A 58 7.39 13.10 -7.15
N THR A 59 7.94 12.27 -8.05
CA THR A 59 8.47 12.71 -9.34
C THR A 59 7.38 13.36 -10.21
N TYR A 60 6.21 12.72 -10.30
CA TYR A 60 5.12 13.27 -11.09
C TYR A 60 4.59 14.59 -10.55
N LYS A 61 4.42 14.69 -9.23
CA LYS A 61 3.90 15.92 -8.62
C LYS A 61 4.91 17.07 -8.73
N LEU A 62 6.20 16.79 -8.61
CA LEU A 62 7.22 17.84 -8.71
C LEU A 62 7.49 18.30 -10.14
N PHE A 63 7.55 17.38 -11.10
CA PHE A 63 8.09 17.68 -12.44
C PHE A 63 7.06 17.64 -13.57
N VAL A 64 5.96 16.89 -13.41
CA VAL A 64 5.04 16.60 -14.52
C VAL A 64 3.70 17.29 -14.33
N LYS A 65 3.19 17.35 -13.10
CA LYS A 65 1.89 17.93 -12.80
C LYS A 65 1.94 19.45 -12.94
N LYS A 66 1.07 19.98 -13.81
CA LYS A 66 0.80 21.42 -13.89
C LYS A 66 -0.22 21.77 -12.80
N TYR A 67 0.10 22.76 -11.96
CA TYR A 67 -0.80 23.25 -10.93
C TYR A 67 -1.59 24.43 -11.47
N THR A 68 -2.92 24.29 -11.49
CA THR A 68 -3.84 25.39 -11.75
C THR A 68 -3.89 26.31 -10.52
N PHE A 69 -3.82 27.63 -10.74
CA PHE A 69 -3.89 28.63 -9.65
C PHE A 69 -5.32 29.00 -9.27
N ASP A 70 -6.30 28.67 -10.11
CA ASP A 70 -7.71 28.97 -9.88
C ASP A 70 -8.31 27.95 -8.88
N PRO A 71 -8.84 28.39 -7.72
CA PRO A 71 -9.40 27.52 -6.70
C PRO A 71 -10.60 26.70 -7.19
N VAL A 72 -11.41 27.23 -8.13
CA VAL A 72 -12.58 26.50 -8.67
C VAL A 72 -12.10 25.40 -9.62
N ALA A 73 -11.12 25.70 -10.48
CA ALA A 73 -10.52 24.72 -11.36
C ALA A 73 -9.77 23.62 -10.59
N MET A 74 -9.14 23.97 -9.47
CA MET A 74 -8.43 23.03 -8.60
C MET A 74 -9.40 22.02 -7.94
N GLN A 75 -10.55 22.48 -7.43
CA GLN A 75 -11.57 21.59 -6.86
C GLN A 75 -12.16 20.65 -7.92
N LEU A 76 -12.44 21.18 -9.12
CA LEU A 76 -12.97 20.41 -10.24
C LEU A 76 -11.97 19.36 -10.76
N GLU A 77 -10.68 19.70 -10.84
CA GLU A 77 -9.62 18.73 -11.16
C GLU A 77 -9.46 17.68 -10.06
N GLU A 78 -9.60 18.05 -8.79
CA GLU A 78 -9.48 17.13 -7.67
C GLU A 78 -10.66 16.16 -7.58
N GLU A 79 -11.89 16.61 -7.85
CA GLU A 79 -13.07 15.74 -7.97
C GLU A 79 -12.97 14.81 -9.19
N ARG A 80 -12.54 15.35 -10.34
CA ARG A 80 -12.37 14.54 -11.56
C ARG A 80 -11.27 13.48 -11.44
N ASN A 81 -10.21 13.77 -10.67
CA ASN A 81 -9.08 12.87 -10.49
C ASN A 81 -9.17 12.00 -9.23
N LYS A 82 -10.07 12.31 -8.28
CA LYS A 82 -10.35 11.50 -7.08
C LYS A 82 -10.75 10.06 -7.41
N GLU A 83 -11.36 9.86 -8.57
CA GLU A 83 -11.96 8.58 -8.98
C GLU A 83 -11.23 7.92 -10.15
N ARG A 84 -10.10 8.50 -10.61
CA ARG A 84 -9.25 7.84 -11.61
C ARG A 84 -8.52 6.67 -10.96
N PHE A 85 -9.13 5.51 -11.10
CA PHE A 85 -8.54 4.24 -10.73
C PHE A 85 -7.24 4.00 -11.50
N ASN A 86 -6.16 3.67 -10.77
CA ASN A 86 -4.88 3.35 -11.37
C ASN A 86 -4.54 1.89 -11.11
N ILE A 87 -4.72 1.07 -12.13
CA ILE A 87 -4.47 -0.38 -12.09
C ILE A 87 -3.05 -0.69 -11.59
N LEU A 88 -2.04 0.10 -12.01
CA LEU A 88 -0.66 -0.10 -11.58
C LEU A 88 -0.46 0.16 -10.08
N ASP A 89 -1.14 1.19 -9.56
CA ASP A 89 -1.06 1.55 -8.14
C ASP A 89 -1.67 0.46 -7.26
N GLU A 90 -2.78 -0.12 -7.73
CA GLU A 90 -3.44 -1.25 -7.09
C GLU A 90 -2.58 -2.52 -7.14
N ILE A 91 -2.01 -2.85 -8.31
CA ILE A 91 -1.09 -4.01 -8.45
C ILE A 91 0.12 -3.86 -7.52
N PHE A 92 0.74 -2.68 -7.46
CA PHE A 92 1.87 -2.44 -6.55
C PHE A 92 1.46 -2.53 -5.08
N ARG A 93 0.25 -2.09 -4.73
CA ARG A 93 -0.30 -2.26 -3.37
C ARG A 93 -0.45 -3.74 -3.02
N THR A 94 -1.15 -4.52 -3.84
CA THR A 94 -1.34 -5.95 -3.60
C THR A 94 -0.01 -6.69 -3.53
N LEU A 95 0.90 -6.44 -4.49
CA LEU A 95 2.19 -7.14 -4.56
C LEU A 95 3.08 -6.83 -3.34
N SER A 96 3.12 -5.56 -2.90
CA SER A 96 3.91 -5.19 -1.71
C SER A 96 3.36 -5.83 -0.44
N MET A 97 2.04 -5.79 -0.21
CA MET A 97 1.42 -6.40 0.97
C MET A 97 1.54 -7.92 0.98
N ALA A 98 1.26 -8.56 -0.17
CA ALA A 98 1.39 -9.99 -0.37
C ALA A 98 2.79 -10.50 -0.02
N GLY A 99 3.83 -9.83 -0.54
CA GLY A 99 5.22 -10.25 -0.27
C GLY A 99 5.66 -10.01 1.17
N LEU A 100 5.19 -8.95 1.85
CA LEU A 100 5.48 -8.74 3.27
C LEU A 100 4.80 -9.78 4.16
N ILE A 101 3.53 -10.08 3.90
CA ILE A 101 2.79 -11.11 4.65
C ILE A 101 3.40 -12.48 4.38
N TYR A 102 3.72 -12.82 3.13
CA TYR A 102 4.44 -14.04 2.81
C TYR A 102 5.77 -14.13 3.56
N SER A 103 6.55 -13.05 3.60
CA SER A 103 7.83 -13.02 4.31
C SER A 103 7.65 -13.29 5.80
N LEU A 104 6.57 -12.81 6.42
CA LEU A 104 6.24 -13.08 7.82
C LEU A 104 5.84 -14.54 8.05
N TYR A 105 5.01 -15.14 7.19
CA TYR A 105 4.69 -16.57 7.30
C TYR A 105 5.95 -17.44 7.13
N SER A 106 6.81 -17.06 6.20
CA SER A 106 8.04 -17.74 5.86
C SER A 106 9.11 -17.61 6.96
N SER A 107 9.22 -16.46 7.63
CA SER A 107 10.13 -16.28 8.77
C SER A 107 9.77 -17.19 9.95
N HIS A 108 8.48 -17.50 10.13
CA HIS A 108 7.98 -18.40 11.17
C HIS A 108 7.87 -19.88 10.72
N GLY A 109 8.38 -20.22 9.54
CA GLY A 109 8.43 -21.61 9.05
C GLY A 109 7.14 -22.13 8.40
N TYR A 110 6.10 -21.29 8.27
CA TYR A 110 4.80 -21.65 7.71
C TYR A 110 4.70 -21.34 6.21
N TYR A 111 5.67 -21.81 5.42
CA TYR A 111 5.80 -21.48 3.99
C TYR A 111 4.56 -21.86 3.16
N VAL A 112 4.03 -23.08 3.34
CA VAL A 112 2.89 -23.59 2.56
C VAL A 112 1.62 -22.80 2.87
N LEU A 113 1.37 -22.53 4.16
CA LEU A 113 0.21 -21.77 4.59
C LEU A 113 0.29 -20.32 4.11
N GLY A 114 1.50 -19.72 4.15
CA GLY A 114 1.75 -18.40 3.57
C GLY A 114 1.43 -18.33 2.08
N VAL A 115 1.84 -19.33 1.29
CA VAL A 115 1.48 -19.40 -0.15
C VAL A 115 -0.03 -19.49 -0.31
N CYS A 116 -0.72 -20.36 0.43
CA CYS A 116 -2.18 -20.52 0.33
C CYS A 116 -2.94 -19.22 0.65
N VAL A 117 -2.56 -18.53 1.74
CA VAL A 117 -3.19 -17.26 2.15
C VAL A 117 -2.94 -16.17 1.11
N VAL A 118 -1.70 -16.01 0.67
CA VAL A 118 -1.33 -14.94 -0.27
C VAL A 118 -1.95 -15.17 -1.64
N THR A 119 -1.98 -16.41 -2.14
CA THR A 119 -2.60 -16.73 -3.43
C THR A 119 -4.11 -16.52 -3.41
N SER A 120 -4.80 -16.99 -2.35
CA SER A 120 -6.25 -16.80 -2.23
C SER A 120 -6.64 -15.33 -2.14
N LEU A 121 -5.93 -14.52 -1.34
CA LEU A 121 -6.18 -13.09 -1.25
C LEU A 121 -5.82 -12.34 -2.54
N SER A 122 -4.73 -12.72 -3.22
CA SER A 122 -4.36 -12.11 -4.51
C SER A 122 -5.39 -12.42 -5.61
N ILE A 123 -5.99 -13.61 -5.61
CA ILE A 123 -7.07 -13.96 -6.55
C ILE A 123 -8.32 -13.11 -6.28
N LEU A 124 -8.67 -12.90 -5.01
CA LEU A 124 -9.77 -12.02 -4.63
C LEU A 124 -9.51 -10.57 -5.07
N ASP A 125 -8.31 -10.04 -4.81
CA ASP A 125 -7.88 -8.71 -5.29
C ASP A 125 -8.00 -8.62 -6.82
N LEU A 126 -7.58 -9.65 -7.56
CA LEU A 126 -7.60 -9.65 -9.03
C LEU A 126 -9.03 -9.72 -9.59
N PHE A 127 -9.93 -10.45 -8.92
CA PHE A 127 -11.34 -10.49 -9.29
C PHE A 127 -12.03 -9.14 -9.03
N GLU A 128 -11.73 -8.50 -7.90
CA GLU A 128 -12.21 -7.15 -7.61
C GLU A 128 -11.67 -6.13 -8.63
N LEU A 129 -10.37 -6.19 -8.93
CA LEU A 129 -9.70 -5.36 -9.91
C LEU A 129 -10.34 -5.48 -11.30
N TYR A 130 -10.61 -6.72 -11.74
CA TYR A 130 -11.29 -6.99 -13.00
C TYR A 130 -12.70 -6.38 -13.03
N ARG A 131 -13.46 -6.54 -11.94
CA ARG A 131 -14.81 -5.97 -11.85
C ARG A 131 -14.80 -4.45 -11.82
N MET A 132 -13.84 -3.82 -11.15
CA MET A 132 -13.68 -2.36 -11.15
C MET A 132 -13.31 -1.84 -12.54
N THR A 133 -12.40 -2.52 -13.23
CA THR A 133 -11.99 -2.15 -14.60
C THR A 133 -13.16 -2.25 -15.58
N LYS A 134 -13.97 -3.31 -15.49
CA LYS A 134 -15.17 -3.49 -16.31
C LYS A 134 -16.21 -2.37 -16.05
N LYS A 135 -16.45 -2.03 -14.79
CA LYS A 135 -17.36 -0.92 -14.42
C LYS A 135 -16.87 0.43 -14.92
N GLN A 136 -15.56 0.67 -14.93
CA GLN A 136 -14.99 1.91 -15.44
C GLN A 136 -15.17 2.04 -16.97
N GLN A 137 -15.00 0.94 -17.72
CA GLN A 137 -15.32 0.91 -19.15
C GLN A 137 -16.82 1.14 -19.42
N GLU A 138 -17.70 0.57 -18.60
CA GLU A 138 -19.16 0.77 -18.72
C GLU A 138 -19.57 2.24 -18.41
N MET A 139 -18.89 2.91 -17.48
CA MET A 139 -19.10 4.34 -17.16
C MET A 139 -18.56 5.29 -18.24
N GLU A 140 -17.46 4.96 -18.93
CA GLU A 140 -16.99 5.77 -20.07
C GLU A 140 -17.99 5.74 -21.25
N ILE A 141 -18.76 4.66 -21.38
CA ILE A 141 -19.82 4.49 -22.39
C ILE A 141 -21.14 5.16 -21.96
N SER A 142 -21.38 5.32 -20.66
CA SER A 142 -22.65 5.78 -20.09
C SER A 142 -22.48 7.08 -19.30
N ARG A 143 -22.29 8.21 -20.00
CA ARG A 143 -22.34 9.55 -19.39
C ARG A 143 -23.78 9.98 -19.07
N SER A 144 -24.44 9.30 -18.17
CA SER A 144 -25.55 9.84 -17.35
C SER A 144 -26.06 8.73 -16.43
N TYR A 145 -26.32 9.05 -15.17
CA TYR A 145 -26.93 8.21 -14.12
C TYR A 145 -26.07 7.09 -13.50
N ASP A 146 -25.49 7.34 -12.32
CA ASP A 146 -26.00 6.82 -11.03
C ASP A 146 -24.94 6.87 -9.91
N ASN A 147 -25.13 7.81 -8.97
CA ASN A 147 -24.36 7.90 -7.72
C ASN A 147 -24.57 6.70 -6.75
N VAL A 148 -25.49 5.78 -7.07
CA VAL A 148 -25.90 4.69 -6.15
C VAL A 148 -25.04 3.44 -6.29
N ASN A 149 -24.44 3.19 -7.46
CA ASN A 149 -23.58 2.02 -7.69
C ASN A 149 -22.10 2.26 -7.34
N GLN A 150 -21.74 3.52 -7.09
CA GLN A 150 -20.37 3.98 -6.88
C GLN A 150 -19.88 3.73 -5.44
N THR A 151 -20.78 3.84 -4.45
CA THR A 151 -20.50 3.53 -3.03
C THR A 151 -20.25 2.04 -2.80
N LYS A 152 -20.90 1.15 -3.56
CA LYS A 152 -20.71 -0.31 -3.47
C LYS A 152 -19.30 -0.76 -3.87
N ALA A 153 -18.71 -0.18 -4.91
CA ALA A 153 -17.38 -0.59 -5.37
C ALA A 153 -16.27 -0.21 -4.37
N THR A 154 -16.33 0.99 -3.82
CA THR A 154 -15.40 1.47 -2.78
C THR A 154 -15.57 0.71 -1.47
N TYR A 155 -16.78 0.24 -1.16
CA TYR A 155 -17.06 -0.58 0.02
C TYR A 155 -16.44 -1.98 -0.08
N GLU A 156 -16.47 -2.61 -1.26
CA GLU A 156 -15.93 -3.96 -1.45
C GLU A 156 -14.40 -4.01 -1.42
N SER A 157 -13.69 -3.06 -2.06
CA SER A 157 -12.22 -2.96 -1.93
C SER A 157 -11.74 -2.77 -0.48
N ARG A 158 -12.54 -2.09 0.36
CA ARG A 158 -12.24 -1.92 1.79
C ARG A 158 -12.40 -3.21 2.58
N LEU A 159 -13.33 -4.09 2.20
CA LEU A 159 -13.51 -5.39 2.82
C LEU A 159 -12.34 -6.33 2.54
N ASN A 160 -11.78 -6.25 1.34
CA ASN A 160 -10.65 -7.11 0.96
C ASN A 160 -9.36 -6.73 1.72
N ILE A 161 -9.11 -5.42 1.86
CA ILE A 161 -8.07 -4.89 2.77
C ILE A 161 -8.30 -5.35 4.21
N PHE A 162 -9.55 -5.36 4.66
CA PHE A 162 -9.89 -5.82 6.00
C PHE A 162 -9.58 -7.31 6.19
N ASN A 163 -9.79 -8.14 5.16
CA ASN A 163 -9.39 -9.55 5.17
C ASN A 163 -7.87 -9.73 5.29
N TRP A 164 -7.07 -8.93 4.56
CA TRP A 164 -5.61 -8.92 4.69
C TRP A 164 -5.17 -8.60 6.12
N VAL A 165 -5.77 -7.59 6.75
CA VAL A 165 -5.43 -7.18 8.12
C VAL A 165 -5.86 -8.22 9.16
N ILE A 166 -7.06 -8.81 9.03
CA ILE A 166 -7.52 -9.83 9.97
C ILE A 166 -6.63 -11.07 9.91
N LEU A 167 -6.32 -11.57 8.71
CA LEU A 167 -5.52 -12.77 8.56
C LEU A 167 -4.07 -12.54 9.01
N GLY A 168 -3.46 -11.41 8.62
CA GLY A 168 -2.13 -11.01 9.07
C GLY A 168 -2.04 -10.79 10.58
N GLY A 169 -3.03 -10.09 11.16
CA GLY A 169 -3.10 -9.82 12.60
C GLY A 169 -3.36 -11.04 13.45
N SER A 170 -4.27 -11.92 13.00
CA SER A 170 -4.56 -13.18 13.70
C SER A 170 -3.36 -14.10 13.71
N PHE A 171 -2.62 -14.18 12.60
CA PHE A 171 -1.38 -14.95 12.53
C PHE A 171 -0.28 -14.35 13.42
N ALA A 172 -0.07 -13.03 13.37
CA ALA A 172 0.91 -12.35 14.23
C ALA A 172 0.63 -12.59 15.72
N TYR A 173 -0.65 -12.56 16.11
CA TYR A 173 -1.08 -12.88 17.47
C TYR A 173 -0.82 -14.34 17.83
N ALA A 174 -1.17 -15.28 16.94
CA ALA A 174 -0.98 -16.71 17.16
C ALA A 174 0.49 -17.11 17.34
N VAL A 175 1.41 -16.44 16.64
CA VAL A 175 2.85 -16.70 16.72
C VAL A 175 3.53 -15.86 17.83
N GLY A 176 2.79 -14.96 18.49
CA GLY A 176 3.32 -14.13 19.57
C GLY A 176 4.30 -13.03 19.10
N ASN A 177 4.23 -12.64 17.83
CA ASN A 177 5.10 -11.59 17.28
C ASN A 177 4.48 -10.21 17.51
N ASN A 178 4.83 -9.59 18.64
CA ASN A 178 4.29 -8.30 19.05
C ASN A 178 4.54 -7.18 18.02
N TYR A 179 5.66 -7.20 17.30
CA TYR A 179 5.95 -6.21 16.27
C TYR A 179 5.01 -6.33 15.07
N ALA A 180 4.70 -7.55 14.63
CA ALA A 180 3.73 -7.78 13.56
C ALA A 180 2.28 -7.45 13.99
N VAL A 181 1.94 -7.67 15.27
CA VAL A 181 0.64 -7.22 15.81
C VAL A 181 0.53 -5.69 15.76
N VAL A 182 1.58 -4.99 16.22
CA VAL A 182 1.63 -3.53 16.17
C VAL A 182 1.59 -3.00 14.73
N ALA A 183 2.25 -3.68 13.78
CA ALA A 183 2.24 -3.33 12.37
C ALA A 183 0.84 -3.34 11.73
N ASN A 184 -0.09 -4.17 12.22
CA ASN A 184 -1.43 -4.24 11.66
C ASN A 184 -2.27 -2.97 11.89
N TYR A 185 -2.01 -2.21 12.96
CA TYR A 185 -2.73 -0.97 13.24
C TYR A 185 -2.49 0.13 12.18
N PRO A 186 -1.25 0.53 11.86
CA PRO A 186 -0.99 1.50 10.81
C PRO A 186 -1.44 0.98 9.44
N LEU A 187 -1.34 -0.33 9.18
CA LEU A 187 -1.84 -0.95 7.96
C LEU A 187 -3.36 -0.78 7.79
N LEU A 188 -4.13 -1.04 8.85
CA LEU A 188 -5.57 -0.85 8.88
C LEU A 188 -5.95 0.61 8.65
N LEU A 189 -5.29 1.53 9.36
CA LEU A 189 -5.57 2.97 9.25
C LEU A 189 -5.23 3.52 7.87
N ALA A 190 -4.08 3.13 7.31
CA ALA A 190 -3.60 3.59 6.00
C ALA A 190 -4.49 3.12 4.85
N ASN A 191 -5.14 1.96 4.98
CA ASN A 191 -5.91 1.38 3.88
C ASN A 191 -7.43 1.50 4.06
N TRP A 192 -7.94 1.45 5.28
CA TRP A 192 -9.39 1.55 5.56
C TRP A 192 -9.82 3.00 5.83
N ALA A 193 -9.16 3.69 6.76
CA ALA A 193 -9.57 5.04 7.17
C ALA A 193 -9.05 6.13 6.21
N LEU A 194 -7.83 5.95 5.69
CA LEU A 194 -7.12 6.92 4.86
C LEU A 194 -6.71 6.31 3.51
N SER A 195 -7.64 5.60 2.87
CA SER A 195 -7.43 4.88 1.61
C SER A 195 -6.54 5.65 0.63
N PRO A 196 -5.51 5.02 0.03
CA PRO A 196 -4.50 5.71 -0.75
C PRO A 196 -5.10 6.57 -1.85
N GLU A 197 -4.69 7.82 -1.89
CA GLU A 197 -5.10 8.74 -2.93
C GLU A 197 -4.37 8.46 -4.24
N GLY A 198 -5.13 8.44 -5.33
CA GLY A 198 -4.63 8.22 -6.67
C GLY A 198 -3.52 9.21 -7.02
N PHE A 199 -2.58 8.76 -7.85
CA PHE A 199 -1.44 9.56 -8.33
C PHE A 199 -1.83 10.93 -8.90
N TYR A 200 -3.01 11.02 -9.50
CA TYR A 200 -3.53 12.23 -10.15
C TYR A 200 -4.00 13.31 -9.17
N GLN A 201 -4.24 12.98 -7.89
CA GLN A 201 -4.68 13.94 -6.88
C GLN A 201 -3.59 14.95 -6.48
N GLY A 202 -3.99 16.08 -5.90
CA GLY A 202 -3.11 17.16 -5.47
C GLY A 202 -2.15 16.78 -4.34
N TRP A 203 -1.43 17.76 -3.80
CA TRP A 203 -0.79 17.61 -2.50
C TRP A 203 -1.89 17.65 -1.44
N THR A 204 -2.05 16.58 -0.66
CA THR A 204 -3.13 16.47 0.33
C THR A 204 -2.59 15.97 1.66
N MET A 205 -3.16 16.47 2.76
CA MET A 205 -2.78 16.02 4.11
C MET A 205 -3.08 14.54 4.34
N ARG A 206 -4.15 14.01 3.73
CA ARG A 206 -4.49 12.58 3.81
C ARG A 206 -3.35 11.70 3.31
N ARG A 207 -2.72 12.10 2.20
CA ARG A 207 -1.59 11.37 1.64
C ARG A 207 -0.36 11.44 2.54
N THR A 208 -0.04 12.62 3.06
CA THR A 208 1.05 12.83 4.01
C THR A 208 0.91 11.91 5.22
N VAL A 209 -0.29 11.81 5.80
CA VAL A 209 -0.56 10.89 6.92
C VAL A 209 -0.44 9.42 6.50
N ASN A 210 -0.91 9.06 5.31
CA ASN A 210 -0.78 7.69 4.79
C ASN A 210 0.70 7.29 4.62
N ASP A 211 1.54 8.16 4.06
CA ASP A 211 2.98 7.91 3.92
C ASP A 211 3.66 7.62 5.28
N TYR A 212 3.31 8.39 6.33
CA TYR A 212 3.83 8.17 7.68
C TYR A 212 3.32 6.87 8.33
N LEU A 213 2.06 6.51 8.11
CA LEU A 213 1.51 5.23 8.57
C LEU A 213 2.21 4.07 7.86
N MET A 214 2.44 4.17 6.55
CA MET A 214 3.14 3.15 5.79
C MET A 214 4.61 3.02 6.21
N ALA A 215 5.27 4.13 6.55
CA ALA A 215 6.63 4.11 7.10
C ALA A 215 6.67 3.38 8.44
N THR A 216 5.72 3.66 9.34
CA THR A 216 5.57 2.96 10.63
C THR A 216 5.33 1.46 10.41
N TYR A 217 4.45 1.10 9.47
CA TYR A 217 4.18 -0.28 9.11
C TYR A 217 5.45 -1.02 8.66
N ILE A 218 6.23 -0.41 7.76
CA ILE A 218 7.50 -0.99 7.27
C ILE A 218 8.49 -1.18 8.41
N MET A 219 8.65 -0.20 9.30
CA MET A 219 9.55 -0.30 10.44
C MET A 219 9.15 -1.45 11.37
N CYS A 220 7.86 -1.55 11.73
CA CYS A 220 7.35 -2.64 12.57
C CYS A 220 7.51 -4.01 11.90
N MET A 221 7.22 -4.14 10.60
CA MET A 221 7.42 -5.40 9.87
C MET A 221 8.90 -5.77 9.76
N THR A 222 9.79 -4.79 9.61
CA THR A 222 11.24 -5.03 9.58
C THR A 222 11.72 -5.64 10.90
N GLU A 223 11.30 -5.09 12.04
CA GLU A 223 11.61 -5.66 13.35
C GLU A 223 10.92 -7.02 13.58
N ALA A 224 9.70 -7.19 13.09
CA ALA A 224 8.98 -8.46 13.17
C ALA A 224 9.71 -9.60 12.44
N LEU A 225 10.41 -9.31 11.33
CA LEU A 225 11.18 -10.29 10.57
C LEU A 225 12.57 -10.58 11.16
N ARG A 226 13.04 -9.73 12.07
CA ARG A 226 14.33 -9.93 12.77
C ARG A 226 14.20 -10.79 14.03
N HIS A 227 13.01 -10.85 14.60
CA HIS A 227 12.66 -11.57 15.82
C HIS A 227 12.05 -12.94 15.53
#